data_AF-A0A7Y7IH60-F1
#
_entry.id   AF-A0A7Y7IH60-F1
#
_cell.length_a   1.000
_cell.length_b   1.000
_cell.length_c   1.000
_cell.angle_alpha   90.00
_cell.angle_beta   90.00
_cell.angle_gamma   90.00
#
_symmetry.space_group_name_H-M   'P 1'
#
loop_
_entity.id
_entity.type
_entity.pdbx_description
1 polymer ?
#
loop_
_entity_poly.entity_id
_entity_poly.type
_entity_poly.pdbx_seq_one_letter_code
_entity_poly.pdbx_strand_id
1 'polypeptide(L)'
;MDQTPFTKLYFGKSDPNHELRSNPEDFIKSYVDVNGAIERVVSGEVNLILGPKGTGKSALGLYIEKTSMKGRYFARMKNASHLPLAEIPQLKTGEPQGAVRTRNAWRFILLSNYLDVALSDPETKISQIRDIRRVIKGLRDFGFMAADSGHSLLKAHGAKFTFPTSQVGSLFKEEGGRELGIYTLLPYLERWAKSLTSP
;
A
#
# COMPACT_ATOMS: atom_id res chain seq x y z
N MET A 1 22.71 -41.19 -15.39
CA MET A 1 22.13 -39.98 -14.76
C MET A 1 23.15 -38.89 -14.94
N ASP A 2 22.84 -37.88 -15.74
CA ASP A 2 23.74 -36.76 -15.98
C ASP A 2 23.75 -35.88 -14.72
N GLN A 3 24.90 -35.78 -14.03
CA GLN A 3 25.00 -35.01 -12.80
C GLN A 3 25.19 -33.53 -13.15
N THR A 4 24.22 -32.69 -12.80
CA THR A 4 24.35 -31.24 -12.91
C THR A 4 25.54 -30.78 -12.04
N PRO A 5 26.59 -30.17 -12.63
CA PRO A 5 27.71 -29.65 -11.85
C PRO A 5 27.23 -28.65 -10.82
N PHE A 6 27.81 -28.67 -9.61
CA PHE A 6 27.45 -27.75 -8.52
C PHE A 6 27.52 -26.27 -8.95
N THR A 7 28.46 -25.93 -9.82
CA THR A 7 28.63 -24.59 -10.40
C THR A 7 27.48 -24.14 -11.30
N LYS A 8 26.63 -25.06 -11.75
CA LYS A 8 25.40 -24.77 -12.51
C LYS A 8 24.17 -24.66 -11.61
N LEU A 9 24.28 -24.91 -10.30
CA LEU A 9 23.18 -24.75 -9.36
C LEU A 9 23.04 -23.28 -8.96
N TYR A 10 21.81 -22.80 -9.01
CA TYR A 10 21.45 -21.46 -8.56
C TYR A 10 20.95 -21.51 -7.12
N PHE A 11 21.65 -20.85 -6.21
CA PHE A 11 21.34 -20.83 -4.78
C PHE A 11 20.58 -19.57 -4.33
N GLY A 12 20.22 -18.68 -5.26
CA GLY A 12 19.62 -17.39 -4.95
C GLY A 12 20.61 -16.34 -4.47
N LYS A 13 20.11 -15.12 -4.20
CA LYS A 13 20.87 -14.04 -3.54
C LYS A 13 20.27 -13.75 -2.18
N SER A 14 21.06 -13.12 -1.30
CA SER A 14 20.62 -12.76 0.05
C SER A 14 19.61 -11.61 0.10
N ASP A 15 19.65 -10.70 -0.89
CA ASP A 15 18.67 -9.63 -1.04
C ASP A 15 17.72 -9.93 -2.21
N PRO A 16 16.43 -10.22 -1.93
CA PRO A 16 15.48 -10.56 -2.97
C PRO A 16 15.18 -9.39 -3.91
N ASN A 17 15.37 -8.12 -3.49
CA ASN A 17 15.22 -6.97 -4.39
C ASN A 17 16.35 -6.95 -5.43
N HIS A 18 17.59 -7.15 -4.98
CA HIS A 18 18.73 -7.23 -5.88
C HIS A 18 18.61 -8.45 -6.81
N GLU A 19 18.18 -9.59 -6.29
CA GLU A 19 17.91 -10.79 -7.07
C GLU A 19 16.90 -10.54 -8.19
N LEU A 20 15.74 -10.03 -7.81
CA LEU A 20 14.66 -9.74 -8.74
C LEU A 20 15.04 -8.70 -9.79
N ARG A 21 15.87 -7.70 -9.45
CA ARG A 21 16.40 -6.73 -10.43
C ARG A 21 17.41 -7.35 -11.38
N SER A 22 18.16 -8.36 -10.94
CA SER A 22 19.23 -8.98 -11.73
C SER A 22 18.70 -10.05 -12.67
N ASN A 23 17.86 -10.95 -12.14
CA ASN A 23 17.26 -12.04 -12.91
C ASN A 23 15.88 -12.42 -12.32
N PRO A 24 14.80 -11.78 -12.80
CA PRO A 24 13.45 -12.05 -12.32
C PRO A 24 13.00 -13.51 -12.52
N GLU A 25 13.40 -14.13 -13.62
CA GLU A 25 12.99 -15.49 -13.98
C GLU A 25 13.57 -16.53 -13.02
N ASP A 26 14.85 -16.40 -12.70
CA ASP A 26 15.52 -17.30 -11.76
C ASP A 26 14.91 -17.17 -10.36
N PHE A 27 14.65 -15.93 -9.90
CA PHE A 27 13.98 -15.69 -8.61
C PHE A 27 12.62 -16.39 -8.52
N ILE A 28 11.78 -16.29 -9.57
CA ILE A 28 10.47 -16.95 -9.60
C ILE A 28 10.63 -18.47 -9.62
N LYS A 29 11.56 -19.01 -10.41
CA LYS A 29 11.79 -20.47 -10.52
C LYS A 29 12.36 -21.08 -9.24
N SER A 30 13.18 -20.33 -8.50
CA SER A 30 13.82 -20.82 -7.27
C SER A 30 13.01 -20.56 -6.00
N TYR A 31 11.91 -19.80 -6.08
CA TYR A 31 11.07 -19.55 -4.92
C TYR A 31 10.29 -20.81 -4.51
N VAL A 32 10.40 -21.19 -3.23
CA VAL A 32 9.75 -22.37 -2.66
C VAL A 32 8.75 -21.95 -1.59
N ASP A 33 7.47 -22.24 -1.82
CA ASP A 33 6.42 -22.02 -0.83
C ASP A 33 6.18 -23.27 0.02
N VAL A 34 7.02 -23.43 1.05
CA VAL A 34 6.99 -24.63 1.91
C VAL A 34 5.68 -24.79 2.68
N ASN A 35 5.02 -23.68 3.04
CA ASN A 35 3.87 -23.68 3.95
C ASN A 35 2.54 -23.33 3.26
N GLY A 36 2.51 -23.27 1.93
CA GLY A 36 1.34 -22.78 1.18
C GLY A 36 0.96 -21.35 1.55
N ALA A 37 1.93 -20.51 1.93
CA ALA A 37 1.69 -19.15 2.39
C ALA A 37 1.14 -18.26 1.27
N ILE A 38 1.45 -18.53 0.01
CA ILE A 38 0.96 -17.75 -1.13
C ILE A 38 -0.57 -17.79 -1.17
N GLU A 39 -1.15 -18.99 -1.21
CA GLU A 39 -2.60 -19.16 -1.36
C GLU A 39 -3.36 -18.56 -0.18
N ARG A 40 -2.85 -18.75 1.04
CA ARG A 40 -3.44 -18.21 2.27
C ARG A 40 -3.43 -16.69 2.32
N VAL A 41 -2.42 -16.06 1.73
CA VAL A 41 -2.35 -14.59 1.62
C VAL A 41 -3.27 -14.09 0.52
N VAL A 42 -3.26 -14.73 -0.65
CA VAL A 42 -4.07 -14.33 -1.81
C VAL A 42 -5.57 -14.50 -1.52
N SER A 43 -5.97 -15.56 -0.81
CA SER A 43 -7.36 -15.77 -0.39
C SER A 43 -7.82 -14.85 0.74
N GLY A 44 -6.91 -14.13 1.38
CA GLY A 44 -7.20 -13.28 2.54
C GLY A 44 -7.34 -14.04 3.87
N GLU A 45 -7.08 -15.35 3.90
CA GLU A 45 -7.04 -16.15 5.14
C GLU A 45 -6.00 -15.58 6.14
N VAL A 46 -4.86 -15.14 5.62
CA VAL A 46 -3.77 -14.56 6.40
C VAL A 46 -3.48 -13.13 5.95
N ASN A 47 -3.66 -12.18 6.87
CA ASN A 47 -3.44 -10.76 6.61
C ASN A 47 -2.18 -10.20 7.30
N LEU A 48 -1.52 -11.00 8.14
CA LEU A 48 -0.32 -10.60 8.88
C LEU A 48 0.69 -11.75 8.93
N ILE A 49 1.91 -11.47 8.49
CA ILE A 49 3.02 -12.43 8.47
C ILE A 49 4.14 -11.89 9.33
N LEU A 50 4.50 -12.64 10.37
CA LEU A 50 5.56 -12.31 11.31
C LEU A 50 6.65 -13.38 11.26
N GLY A 51 7.88 -12.98 11.59
CA GLY A 51 8.99 -13.93 11.71
C GLY A 51 10.34 -13.22 11.81
N PRO A 52 11.40 -13.94 12.24
CA PRO A 52 12.76 -13.41 12.34
C PRO A 52 13.29 -12.78 11.04
N LYS A 53 14.33 -11.95 11.14
CA LYS A 53 15.04 -11.44 9.95
C LYS A 53 15.61 -12.63 9.16
N GLY A 54 15.48 -12.60 7.83
CA GLY A 54 15.97 -13.68 6.95
C GLY A 54 14.98 -14.79 6.63
N THR A 55 13.78 -14.83 7.24
CA THR A 55 12.77 -15.87 6.94
C THR A 55 12.01 -15.69 5.62
N GLY A 56 12.51 -14.86 4.69
CA GLY A 56 11.91 -14.72 3.36
C GLY A 56 10.60 -13.92 3.26
N LYS A 57 10.13 -13.24 4.32
CA LYS A 57 8.88 -12.43 4.27
C LYS A 57 8.83 -11.42 3.11
N SER A 58 9.93 -10.73 2.86
CA SER A 58 10.03 -9.79 1.73
C SER A 58 10.04 -10.50 0.38
N ALA A 59 10.68 -11.68 0.31
CA ALA A 59 10.68 -12.51 -0.90
C ALA A 59 9.27 -13.01 -1.22
N LEU A 60 8.48 -13.41 -0.22
CA LEU A 60 7.07 -13.77 -0.38
C LEU A 60 6.26 -12.62 -1.00
N GLY A 61 6.37 -11.40 -0.46
CA GLY A 61 5.66 -10.24 -1.00
C GLY A 61 6.04 -9.92 -2.45
N LEU A 62 7.34 -9.97 -2.77
CA LEU A 62 7.85 -9.76 -4.13
C LEU A 62 7.40 -10.85 -5.09
N TYR A 63 7.39 -12.11 -4.64
CA TYR A 63 6.92 -13.24 -5.44
C TYR A 63 5.44 -13.10 -5.78
N ILE A 64 4.60 -12.77 -4.79
CA ILE A 64 3.17 -12.52 -4.98
C ILE A 64 2.96 -11.38 -5.98
N GLU A 65 3.60 -10.23 -5.81
CA GLU A 65 3.51 -9.11 -6.77
C GLU A 65 3.94 -9.50 -8.18
N LYS A 66 5.00 -10.29 -8.33
CA LYS A 66 5.51 -10.68 -9.66
C LYS A 66 4.67 -11.74 -10.34
N THR A 67 4.04 -12.61 -9.57
CA THR A 67 3.17 -13.65 -10.11
C THR A 67 1.72 -13.20 -10.27
N SER A 68 1.34 -12.04 -9.73
CA SER A 68 0.01 -11.42 -9.92
C SER A 68 -0.32 -11.17 -11.40
N MET A 69 0.69 -10.85 -12.22
CA MET A 69 0.52 -10.63 -13.67
C MET A 69 0.04 -11.87 -14.45
N LYS A 70 -0.01 -13.05 -13.82
CA LYS A 70 -0.55 -14.29 -14.40
C LYS A 70 -2.09 -14.38 -14.33
N GLY A 71 -2.77 -13.31 -13.90
CA GLY A 71 -4.21 -13.12 -14.09
C GLY A 71 -5.13 -13.79 -13.06
N ARG A 72 -4.62 -14.22 -11.90
CA ARG A 72 -5.45 -14.79 -10.82
C ARG A 72 -5.82 -13.80 -9.72
N TYR A 73 -4.99 -12.78 -9.53
CA TYR A 73 -5.15 -11.77 -8.49
C TYR A 73 -4.29 -10.56 -8.84
N PHE A 74 -4.64 -9.39 -8.30
CA PHE A 74 -3.80 -8.21 -8.37
C PHE A 74 -3.03 -8.03 -7.05
N ALA A 75 -1.72 -7.79 -7.14
CA ALA A 75 -0.92 -7.48 -5.96
C ALA A 75 0.14 -6.43 -6.31
N ARG A 76 0.38 -5.53 -5.36
CA ARG A 76 1.49 -4.57 -5.41
C ARG A 76 2.10 -4.43 -4.03
N MET A 77 3.42 -4.58 -3.94
CA MET A 77 4.13 -4.46 -2.68
C MET A 77 4.37 -2.99 -2.36
N LYS A 78 4.02 -2.58 -1.14
CA LYS A 78 4.34 -1.26 -0.60
C LYS A 78 5.39 -1.39 0.50
N ASN A 79 6.46 -0.60 0.41
CA ASN A 79 7.52 -0.61 1.41
C ASN A 79 7.29 0.52 2.42
N ALA A 80 7.09 0.14 3.67
CA ALA A 80 6.85 1.05 4.78
C ALA A 80 8.11 1.39 5.61
N SER A 81 9.30 0.90 5.21
CA SER A 81 10.55 1.06 5.98
C SER A 81 10.98 2.52 6.19
N HIS A 82 10.54 3.43 5.33
CA HIS A 82 10.84 4.86 5.44
C HIS A 82 9.71 5.65 6.10
N LEU A 83 8.66 5.01 6.63
CA LEU A 83 7.59 5.76 7.28
C LEU A 83 8.14 6.51 8.52
N PRO A 84 7.72 7.77 8.72
CA PRO A 84 8.23 8.58 9.82
C PRO A 84 7.40 8.26 11.08
N LEU A 85 7.73 7.14 11.73
CA LEU A 85 6.91 6.55 12.79
C LEU A 85 6.71 7.47 14.00
N ALA A 86 7.69 8.32 14.30
CA ALA A 86 7.64 9.25 15.44
C ALA A 86 6.71 10.44 15.17
N GLU A 87 6.39 10.68 13.91
CA GLU A 87 5.67 11.85 13.41
C GLU A 87 4.21 11.53 13.10
N ILE A 88 3.88 10.26 12.87
CA ILE A 88 2.49 9.79 12.69
C ILE A 88 1.56 10.25 13.83
N PRO A 89 1.92 10.12 15.14
CA PRO A 89 1.08 10.62 16.24
C PRO A 89 0.87 12.14 16.23
N GLN A 90 1.78 12.87 15.57
CA GLN A 90 1.80 14.34 15.54
C GLN A 90 0.96 14.91 14.40
N LEU A 91 0.50 14.07 13.46
CA LEU A 91 -0.38 14.49 12.37
C LEU A 91 -1.62 15.21 12.90
N LYS A 92 -1.86 16.41 12.37
CA LYS A 92 -3.04 17.22 12.71
C LYS A 92 -4.28 16.64 12.03
N THR A 93 -4.94 15.68 12.69
CA THR A 93 -6.13 15.03 12.11
C THR A 93 -7.40 15.89 12.17
N GLY A 94 -7.43 16.87 13.08
CA GLY A 94 -8.63 17.66 13.42
C GLY A 94 -9.24 17.31 14.78
N GLU A 95 -8.78 16.22 15.40
CA GLU A 95 -9.19 15.79 16.75
C GLU A 95 -8.17 16.21 17.82
N PRO A 96 -8.50 16.22 19.12
CA PRO A 96 -7.54 16.43 20.21
C PRO A 96 -6.37 15.43 20.19
N GLN A 97 -5.23 15.77 20.83
CA GLN A 97 -4.10 14.84 20.97
C GLN A 97 -4.51 13.63 21.84
N GLY A 98 -3.97 12.45 21.51
CA GLY A 98 -4.20 11.23 22.27
C GLY A 98 -4.30 9.99 21.37
N ALA A 99 -4.63 8.86 21.98
CA ALA A 99 -4.69 7.55 21.32
C ALA A 99 -5.63 7.53 20.10
N VAL A 100 -6.74 8.27 20.15
CA VAL A 100 -7.72 8.35 19.06
C VAL A 100 -7.10 9.00 17.81
N ARG A 101 -6.39 10.13 17.98
CA ARG A 101 -5.68 10.82 16.89
C ARG A 101 -4.64 9.91 16.26
N THR A 102 -3.82 9.24 17.08
CA THR A 102 -2.80 8.30 16.57
C THR A 102 -3.41 7.16 15.78
N ARG A 103 -4.52 6.57 16.27
CA ARG A 103 -5.24 5.52 15.55
C ARG A 103 -5.78 6.02 14.21
N ASN A 104 -6.36 7.21 14.17
CA ASN A 104 -6.93 7.77 12.94
C ASN A 104 -5.83 8.19 11.94
N ALA A 105 -4.68 8.66 12.42
CA ALA A 105 -3.50 8.89 11.60
C ALA A 105 -3.04 7.59 10.92
N TRP A 106 -2.94 6.48 11.67
CA TRP A 106 -2.61 5.17 11.10
C TRP A 106 -3.66 4.66 10.12
N ARG A 107 -4.95 4.75 10.47
CA ARG A 107 -6.05 4.39 9.55
C ARG A 107 -5.94 5.15 8.24
N PHE A 108 -5.69 6.45 8.31
CA PHE A 108 -5.54 7.31 7.13
C PHE A 108 -4.38 6.87 6.24
N ILE A 109 -3.20 6.61 6.81
CA ILE A 109 -2.02 6.16 6.05
C ILE A 109 -2.28 4.79 5.41
N LEU A 110 -2.84 3.84 6.15
CA LEU A 110 -3.13 2.50 5.65
C LEU A 110 -4.19 2.51 4.55
N LEU A 111 -5.29 3.24 4.75
CA LEU A 111 -6.35 3.39 3.74
C LEU A 111 -5.85 4.09 2.48
N SER A 112 -5.01 5.12 2.64
CA SER A 112 -4.38 5.79 1.50
C SER A 112 -3.54 4.80 0.71
N ASN A 113 -2.65 4.04 1.36
CA ASN A 113 -1.82 3.05 0.66
C ASN A 113 -2.65 1.93 0.02
N TYR A 114 -3.69 1.46 0.70
CA TYR A 114 -4.61 0.45 0.17
C TYR A 114 -5.33 0.94 -1.09
N LEU A 115 -5.89 2.17 -1.05
CA LEU A 115 -6.53 2.77 -2.22
C LEU A 115 -5.54 3.01 -3.37
N ASP A 116 -4.27 3.33 -3.08
CA ASP A 116 -3.25 3.44 -4.14
C ASP A 116 -3.03 2.11 -4.87
N VAL A 117 -2.95 1.02 -4.10
CA VAL A 117 -2.79 -0.33 -4.63
C VAL A 117 -4.03 -0.71 -5.44
N ALA A 118 -5.22 -0.62 -4.85
CA ALA A 118 -6.47 -1.01 -5.51
C ALA A 118 -6.73 -0.20 -6.78
N LEU A 119 -6.56 1.13 -6.77
CA LEU A 119 -6.78 1.96 -7.95
C LEU A 119 -5.69 1.83 -9.03
N SER A 120 -4.63 1.07 -8.74
CA SER A 120 -3.62 0.70 -9.73
C SER A 120 -3.95 -0.60 -10.46
N ASP A 121 -4.96 -1.34 -10.00
CA ASP A 121 -5.52 -2.48 -10.69
C ASP A 121 -6.38 -2.01 -11.88
N PRO A 122 -6.04 -2.39 -13.12
CA PRO A 122 -6.84 -2.05 -14.30
C PRO A 122 -8.28 -2.56 -14.26
N GLU A 123 -8.55 -3.63 -13.50
CA GLU A 123 -9.87 -4.28 -13.47
C GLU A 123 -10.80 -3.72 -12.38
N THR A 124 -10.26 -2.89 -11.48
CA THR A 124 -11.01 -2.30 -10.37
C THR A 124 -12.15 -1.41 -10.87
N LYS A 125 -13.37 -1.69 -10.39
CA LYS A 125 -14.58 -0.90 -10.68
C LYS A 125 -14.99 -0.10 -9.45
N ILE A 126 -15.24 1.19 -9.63
CA ILE A 126 -15.82 2.05 -8.60
C ILE A 126 -16.73 3.10 -9.22
N SER A 127 -17.91 3.30 -8.64
CA SER A 127 -18.75 4.44 -9.00
C SER A 127 -18.00 5.73 -8.62
N GLN A 128 -18.06 6.77 -9.46
CA GLN A 128 -17.37 8.05 -9.23
C GLN A 128 -15.82 8.01 -9.28
N ILE A 129 -15.22 7.08 -10.03
CA ILE A 129 -13.75 6.95 -10.16
C ILE A 129 -13.03 8.27 -10.51
N ARG A 130 -13.68 9.19 -11.25
CA ARG A 130 -13.09 10.49 -11.61
C ARG A 130 -12.87 11.39 -10.39
N ASP A 131 -13.84 11.48 -9.49
CA ASP A 131 -13.76 12.35 -8.33
C ASP A 131 -12.82 11.76 -7.27
N ILE A 132 -12.87 10.43 -7.10
CA ILE A 132 -11.92 9.69 -6.25
C ILE A 132 -10.49 9.90 -6.75
N ARG A 133 -10.23 9.79 -8.06
CA ARG A 133 -8.90 10.03 -8.64
C ARG A 133 -8.36 11.43 -8.34
N ARG A 134 -9.19 12.45 -8.19
CA ARG A 134 -8.74 13.80 -7.79
C ARG A 134 -8.27 13.84 -6.34
N VAL A 135 -9.02 13.22 -5.43
CA VAL A 135 -8.62 13.11 -4.02
C VAL A 135 -7.31 12.33 -3.90
N ILE A 136 -7.23 11.21 -4.61
CA ILE A 136 -6.04 10.34 -4.65
C ILE A 136 -4.84 11.07 -5.25
N LYS A 137 -5.04 11.87 -6.30
CA LYS A 137 -3.98 12.72 -6.84
C LYS A 137 -3.46 13.69 -5.77
N GLY A 138 -4.32 14.38 -5.06
CA GLY A 138 -3.87 15.24 -3.96
C GLY A 138 -3.15 14.44 -2.88
N LEU A 139 -3.68 13.30 -2.44
CA LEU A 139 -3.00 12.44 -1.46
C LEU A 139 -1.59 12.02 -1.92
N ARG A 140 -1.38 11.75 -3.22
CA ARG A 140 -0.05 11.52 -3.81
C ARG A 140 0.82 12.77 -3.79
N ASP A 141 0.29 13.90 -4.22
CA ASP A 141 1.01 15.19 -4.29
C ASP A 141 1.49 15.63 -2.89
N PHE A 142 0.70 15.34 -1.86
CA PHE A 142 1.05 15.58 -0.45
C PHE A 142 1.91 14.47 0.17
N GLY A 143 2.24 13.40 -0.55
CA GLY A 143 3.16 12.35 -0.13
C GLY A 143 2.54 11.20 0.69
N PHE A 144 1.23 11.19 0.94
CA PHE A 144 0.55 10.14 1.72
C PHE A 144 0.51 8.77 1.03
N MET A 145 0.82 8.71 -0.26
CA MET A 145 0.71 7.50 -1.10
C MET A 145 2.01 7.11 -1.82
N ALA A 146 3.11 7.83 -1.58
CA ALA A 146 4.39 7.59 -2.26
C ALA A 146 5.05 6.28 -1.79
N ALA A 147 5.82 5.64 -2.69
CA ALA A 147 6.53 4.38 -2.42
C ALA A 147 7.64 4.52 -1.35
N ASP A 148 8.02 5.76 -1.07
CA ASP A 148 9.05 6.27 -0.17
C ASP A 148 8.47 7.32 0.80
N SER A 149 7.20 7.15 1.17
CA SER A 149 6.29 8.07 1.91
C SER A 149 6.84 8.80 3.15
N GLY A 150 8.06 8.53 3.62
CA GLY A 150 8.72 9.23 4.74
C GLY A 150 8.98 10.72 4.56
N HIS A 151 9.64 11.11 3.47
CA HIS A 151 10.28 12.43 3.40
C HIS A 151 9.33 13.57 3.00
N SER A 152 8.22 13.27 2.32
CA SER A 152 7.18 14.25 1.95
C SER A 152 6.09 14.40 3.03
N LEU A 153 5.84 13.37 3.85
CA LEU A 153 4.95 13.43 5.03
C LEU A 153 5.38 14.51 6.05
N LEU A 154 6.69 14.80 6.13
CA LEU A 154 7.29 15.64 7.17
C LEU A 154 7.42 17.13 6.82
N LYS A 155 7.28 17.53 5.56
CA LYS A 155 7.16 18.96 5.23
C LYS A 155 5.81 19.56 5.70
N ALA A 156 4.85 18.70 6.05
CA ALA A 156 3.53 19.06 6.56
C ALA A 156 3.42 19.03 8.10
N HIS A 157 4.53 18.92 8.85
CA HIS A 157 4.50 18.91 10.33
C HIS A 157 3.82 20.16 10.95
N GLY A 158 3.69 21.25 10.19
CA GLY A 158 2.99 22.47 10.59
C GLY A 158 1.64 22.70 9.92
N ALA A 159 1.42 22.19 8.70
CA ALA A 159 0.30 22.58 7.86
C ALA A 159 -0.91 21.67 8.08
N LYS A 160 -2.07 22.28 8.35
CA LYS A 160 -3.35 21.59 8.29
C LYS A 160 -3.50 21.07 6.85
N PHE A 161 -3.55 19.76 6.66
CA PHE A 161 -3.87 19.21 5.34
C PHE A 161 -5.33 19.53 5.07
N THR A 162 -5.58 20.35 4.03
CA THR A 162 -6.92 20.79 3.68
C THR A 162 -7.14 20.59 2.20
N PHE A 163 -8.20 19.86 1.86
CA PHE A 163 -8.60 19.68 0.47
C PHE A 163 -9.58 20.80 0.10
N PRO A 164 -9.32 21.57 -0.97
CA PRO A 164 -10.30 22.54 -1.47
C PRO A 164 -11.49 21.78 -2.08
N THR A 165 -12.65 21.91 -1.42
CA THR A 165 -13.92 21.27 -1.81
C THR A 165 -14.37 21.62 -3.23
N SER A 166 -13.98 22.79 -3.73
CA SER A 166 -14.22 23.23 -5.12
C SER A 166 -13.62 22.30 -6.18
N GLN A 167 -12.58 21.54 -5.85
CA GLN A 167 -11.91 20.62 -6.78
C GLN A 167 -12.50 19.20 -6.79
N VAL A 168 -13.31 18.86 -5.78
CA VAL A 168 -13.76 17.47 -5.52
C VAL A 168 -15.22 17.21 -5.94
N GLY A 169 -15.88 18.20 -6.55
CA GLY A 169 -17.17 18.01 -7.20
C GLY A 169 -18.32 17.71 -6.21
N SER A 170 -19.30 16.90 -6.63
CA SER A 170 -20.50 16.63 -5.84
C SER A 170 -20.28 15.74 -4.61
N LEU A 171 -19.13 15.07 -4.50
CA LEU A 171 -18.80 14.14 -3.41
C LEU A 171 -18.87 14.78 -2.02
N PHE A 172 -18.56 16.07 -1.93
CA PHE A 172 -18.48 16.82 -0.68
C PHE A 172 -19.44 18.03 -0.67
N LYS A 173 -20.52 17.97 -1.48
CA LYS A 173 -21.54 19.04 -1.53
C LYS A 173 -22.13 19.34 -0.14
N GLU A 174 -22.29 18.31 0.69
CA GLU A 174 -22.81 18.42 2.06
C GLU A 174 -21.85 19.14 3.01
N GLU A 175 -20.55 19.21 2.68
CA GLU A 175 -19.51 19.85 3.51
C GLU A 175 -19.42 21.37 3.29
N GLY A 176 -20.22 21.92 2.36
CA GLY A 176 -20.50 23.36 2.28
C GLY A 176 -19.28 24.28 2.13
N GLY A 177 -18.26 23.86 1.38
CA GLY A 177 -17.08 24.71 1.14
C GLY A 177 -15.99 24.63 2.22
N ARG A 178 -16.16 23.82 3.27
CA ARG A 178 -15.20 23.71 4.37
C ARG A 178 -13.91 23.01 3.95
N GLU A 179 -12.80 23.40 4.57
CA GLU A 179 -11.54 22.67 4.45
C GLU A 179 -11.66 21.23 4.99
N LEU A 180 -11.42 20.24 4.14
CA LEU A 180 -11.47 18.83 4.53
C LEU A 180 -10.14 18.40 5.17
N GLY A 181 -10.18 18.10 6.48
CA GLY A 181 -9.07 17.53 7.20
C GLY A 181 -9.02 15.99 7.09
N ILE A 182 -7.99 15.37 7.69
CA ILE A 182 -7.85 13.90 7.72
C ILE A 182 -9.07 13.24 8.37
N TYR A 183 -9.55 13.77 9.49
CA TYR A 183 -10.69 13.21 10.21
C TYR A 183 -11.97 13.19 9.37
N THR A 184 -12.25 14.27 8.63
CA THR A 184 -13.44 14.35 7.78
C THR A 184 -13.31 13.51 6.51
N LEU A 185 -12.09 13.28 6.00
CA LEU A 185 -11.85 12.41 4.86
C LEU A 185 -11.92 10.92 5.19
N LEU A 186 -11.62 10.53 6.43
CA LEU A 186 -11.54 9.12 6.83
C LEU A 186 -12.80 8.30 6.45
N PRO A 187 -14.03 8.75 6.74
CA PRO A 187 -15.24 7.99 6.40
C PRO A 187 -15.43 7.80 4.89
N TYR A 188 -14.95 8.75 4.08
CA TYR A 188 -15.01 8.65 2.62
C TYR A 188 -13.99 7.63 2.10
N LEU A 189 -12.75 7.65 2.60
CA LEU A 189 -11.74 6.65 2.25
C LEU A 189 -12.20 5.24 2.61
N GLU A 190 -12.83 5.06 3.78
CA GLU A 190 -13.39 3.77 4.20
C GLU A 190 -14.54 3.31 3.32
N ARG A 191 -15.44 4.23 2.96
CA ARG A 191 -16.54 3.93 2.05
C ARG A 191 -16.02 3.51 0.68
N TRP A 192 -15.03 4.23 0.14
CA TRP A 192 -14.42 3.89 -1.13
C TRP A 192 -13.74 2.53 -1.06
N ALA A 193 -12.95 2.27 -0.01
CA ALA A 193 -12.30 0.99 0.21
C ALA A 193 -13.30 -0.18 0.25
N LYS A 194 -14.46 -0.01 0.91
CA LYS A 194 -15.53 -1.01 0.95
C LYS A 194 -16.29 -1.18 -0.36
N SER A 195 -16.34 -0.12 -1.19
CA SER A 195 -17.03 -0.16 -2.49
C SER A 195 -16.18 -0.73 -3.62
N LEU A 196 -14.88 -0.95 -3.37
CA LEU A 196 -14.02 -1.61 -4.33
C LEU A 196 -14.50 -3.04 -4.53
N THR A 197 -14.88 -3.34 -5.77
CA THR A 197 -15.07 -4.72 -6.20
C THR A 197 -13.87 -5.11 -7.05
N SER A 198 -13.13 -6.12 -6.56
CA SER A 198 -12.28 -6.93 -7.43
C SER A 198 -13.20 -7.87 -8.23
N PRO A 199 -12.86 -8.21 -9.49
CA PRO A 199 -13.56 -9.27 -10.22
C PRO A 199 -13.62 -10.58 -9.44
#